data_AF-A0A804Q6T9-F1
#
_entry.id   AF-A0A804Q6T9-F1
#
_cell.length_a   1.000
_cell.length_b   1.000
_cell.length_c   1.000
_cell.angle_alpha   90.00
_cell.angle_beta   90.00
_cell.angle_gamma   90.00
#
_symmetry.space_group_name_H-M   'P 1'
#
loop_
_entity.id
_entity.type
_entity.pdbx_description
1 polymer ?
#
loop_
_entity_poly.entity_id
_entity_poly.type
_entity_poly.pdbx_seq_one_letter_code
_entity_poly.pdbx_strand_id
1 'polypeptide(L)'
;MKSRVTWIDKQLKSHPPKNVESEILCEHIKKERETAKAGKRPYYLKKPELRERKLMNKYNELKEAGKLDAFMEKRRRKNASKDHRFMPYRRSGDA
;
A
#
# COMPACT_ATOMS: atom_id res chain seq x y z
N MET A 1 -10.93 20.54 -28.34
CA MET A 1 -10.01 19.39 -28.30
C MET A 1 -9.39 19.13 -26.93
N LYS A 2 -8.77 20.13 -26.27
CA LYS A 2 -8.09 19.96 -24.96
C LYS A 2 -8.97 19.34 -23.85
N SER A 3 -10.26 19.69 -23.80
CA SER A 3 -11.23 19.17 -22.81
C SER A 3 -11.40 17.65 -22.86
N ARG A 4 -11.43 17.06 -24.06
CA ARG A 4 -11.58 15.60 -24.23
C ARG A 4 -10.33 14.86 -23.76
N VAL A 5 -9.14 15.40 -24.03
CA VAL A 5 -7.87 14.82 -23.55
C VAL A 5 -7.79 14.87 -22.02
N THR A 6 -8.15 16.01 -21.40
CA THR A 6 -8.17 16.12 -19.93
C THR A 6 -9.21 15.19 -19.28
N TRP A 7 -10.34 14.96 -19.94
CA TRP A 7 -11.34 14.01 -19.46
C TRP A 7 -10.82 12.56 -19.56
N ILE A 8 -10.19 12.19 -20.67
CA ILE A 8 -9.56 10.87 -20.85
C ILE A 8 -8.45 10.65 -19.81
N ASP A 9 -7.57 11.63 -19.58
CA ASP A 9 -6.52 11.54 -18.55
C ASP A 9 -7.12 11.35 -17.15
N LYS A 10 -8.19 12.08 -16.83
CA LYS A 10 -8.92 11.92 -15.56
C LYS A 10 -9.53 10.51 -15.44
N GLN A 11 -10.09 9.96 -16.52
CA GLN A 11 -10.61 8.59 -16.53
C GLN A 11 -9.47 7.59 -16.30
N LEU A 12 -8.36 7.72 -17.03
CA LEU A 12 -7.20 6.82 -16.91
C LEU A 12 -6.59 6.85 -15.50
N LYS A 13 -6.49 8.04 -14.92
CA LYS A 13 -5.96 8.25 -13.57
C LYS A 13 -6.91 7.80 -12.46
N SER A 14 -8.21 7.72 -12.77
CA SER A 14 -9.24 7.24 -11.85
C SER A 14 -9.40 5.72 -11.84
N HIS A 15 -8.82 5.01 -12.81
CA HIS A 15 -8.83 3.55 -12.74
C HIS A 15 -8.25 3.11 -11.41
N PRO A 16 -8.97 2.24 -10.67
CA PRO A 16 -8.48 1.77 -9.39
C PRO A 16 -7.09 1.16 -9.62
N PRO A 17 -6.10 1.50 -8.79
CA PRO A 17 -4.78 0.91 -8.92
C PRO A 17 -4.97 -0.60 -8.98
N LYS A 18 -4.34 -1.25 -9.97
CA LYS A 18 -4.35 -2.71 -10.09
C LYS A 18 -4.09 -3.29 -8.72
N ASN A 19 -4.86 -4.30 -8.33
CA ASN A 19 -4.81 -4.80 -6.97
C ASN A 19 -3.44 -5.47 -6.75
N VAL A 20 -2.48 -4.71 -6.20
CA VAL A 20 -1.10 -5.14 -5.95
C VAL A 20 -1.04 -6.46 -5.19
N GLU A 21 -2.02 -6.72 -4.31
CA GLU A 21 -2.10 -8.00 -3.59
C GLU A 21 -2.40 -9.17 -4.52
N SER A 22 -3.26 -8.97 -5.52
CA SER A 22 -3.56 -9.99 -6.53
C SER A 22 -2.36 -10.27 -7.43
N GLU A 23 -1.59 -9.24 -7.78
CA GLU A 23 -0.36 -9.40 -8.57
C GLU A 23 0.68 -10.20 -7.79
N ILE A 24 0.94 -9.83 -6.53
CA ILE A 24 1.83 -10.58 -5.63
C ILE A 24 1.37 -12.03 -5.47
N LEU A 25 0.07 -12.27 -5.33
CA LEU A 25 -0.48 -13.61 -5.18
C LEU A 25 -0.33 -14.43 -6.48
N CYS A 26 -0.60 -13.84 -7.64
CA CYS A 26 -0.44 -14.50 -8.92
C CYS A 26 1.03 -14.86 -9.20
N GLU A 27 1.96 -13.93 -8.94
CA GLU A 27 3.40 -14.19 -9.05
C GLU A 27 3.85 -15.30 -8.10
N HIS A 28 3.36 -15.27 -6.86
CA HIS A 28 3.65 -16.33 -5.88
C HIS A 28 3.10 -17.67 -6.35
N ILE A 29 1.85 -17.76 -6.79
CA ILE A 29 1.26 -19.02 -7.29
C ILE A 29 2.05 -19.57 -8.48
N LYS A 30 2.49 -18.72 -9.42
CA LYS A 30 3.33 -19.15 -10.55
C LYS A 30 4.64 -19.75 -10.04
N LYS A 31 5.32 -19.07 -9.12
CA LYS A 31 6.57 -19.56 -8.54
C LYS A 31 6.38 -20.88 -7.81
N GLU A 32 5.32 -20.99 -7.01
CA GLU A 32 4.99 -22.21 -6.26
C GLU A 32 4.67 -23.38 -7.17
N ARG A 33 4.00 -23.15 -8.31
CA ARG A 33 3.75 -24.18 -9.31
C ARG A 33 5.05 -24.72 -9.90
N GLU A 34 6.01 -23.86 -10.22
CA GLU A 34 7.31 -24.31 -10.73
C GLU A 34 8.11 -25.07 -9.68
N THR A 35 8.10 -24.62 -8.42
CA THR A 35 8.76 -25.36 -7.33
C THR A 35 8.08 -26.68 -7.02
N ALA A 36 6.75 -26.76 -7.16
CA ALA A 36 5.99 -27.98 -6.95
C ALA A 36 6.28 -29.02 -8.04
N LYS A 37 6.49 -28.61 -9.29
CA LYS A 37 6.95 -29.51 -10.37
C LYS A 37 8.29 -30.16 -10.03
N ALA A 38 9.17 -29.45 -9.31
CA ALA A 38 10.42 -29.99 -8.81
C ALA A 38 10.28 -30.90 -7.56
N GLY A 39 9.05 -31.23 -7.15
CA GLY A 39 8.76 -32.10 -6.01
C GLY A 39 8.76 -31.41 -4.65
N LYS A 40 8.97 -30.08 -4.58
CA LYS A 40 8.86 -29.34 -3.32
C LYS A 40 7.39 -29.22 -2.91
N ARG A 41 7.13 -29.23 -1.60
CA ARG A 41 5.78 -29.00 -1.07
C ARG A 41 5.34 -27.56 -1.36
N PRO A 42 4.16 -27.36 -1.99
CA PRO A 42 3.63 -26.01 -2.24
C PRO A 42 3.41 -25.25 -0.93
N TYR A 43 3.78 -23.96 -0.91
CA TYR A 43 3.53 -23.05 0.21
C TYR A 43 2.58 -21.94 -0.18
N TYR A 44 1.51 -21.75 0.59
CA TYR A 44 0.60 -20.62 0.42
C TYR A 44 1.08 -19.43 1.24
N LEU A 45 1.21 -18.28 0.58
CA LEU A 45 1.61 -17.04 1.23
C LEU A 45 0.60 -16.68 2.33
N LYS A 46 1.06 -16.51 3.57
CA LYS A 46 0.16 -16.10 4.65
C LYS A 46 -0.08 -14.59 4.55
N LYS A 47 -1.16 -14.16 5.20
CA LYS A 47 -1.56 -12.74 5.29
C LYS A 47 -0.44 -11.80 5.79
N PRO A 48 0.33 -12.10 6.84
CA PRO A 48 1.43 -11.22 7.27
C PRO A 48 2.50 -11.06 6.18
N GLU A 49 2.95 -12.15 5.55
CA GLU A 49 3.97 -12.07 4.50
C GLU A 49 3.47 -11.31 3.26
N LEU A 50 2.19 -11.46 2.89
CA LEU A 50 1.56 -10.68 1.83
C LEU A 50 1.60 -9.17 2.15
N ARG A 51 1.32 -8.81 3.41
CA ARG A 51 1.38 -7.42 3.87
C ARG A 51 2.81 -6.86 3.80
N GLU A 52 3.80 -7.65 4.20
CA GLU A 52 5.21 -7.27 4.12
C GLU A 52 5.64 -7.00 2.68
N ARG A 53 5.34 -7.92 1.75
CA ARG A 53 5.64 -7.73 0.32
C ARG A 53 4.97 -6.47 -0.24
N LYS A 54 3.71 -6.24 0.11
CA LYS A 54 3.00 -5.02 -0.28
C LYS A 54 3.67 -3.75 0.27
N LEU A 55 4.13 -3.78 1.51
CA LEU A 55 4.86 -2.66 2.12
C LEU A 55 6.21 -2.41 1.43
N MET A 56 6.96 -3.47 1.13
CA MET A 56 8.23 -3.38 0.40
C MET A 56 8.05 -2.80 -1.00
N ASN A 57 7.08 -3.28 -1.77
CA ASN A 57 6.79 -2.75 -3.10
C ASN A 57 6.46 -1.26 -3.05
N LYS A 58 5.55 -0.86 -2.15
CA LYS A 58 5.19 0.54 -1.96
C LYS A 58 6.39 1.41 -1.53
N TYR A 59 7.27 0.88 -0.69
CA TYR A 59 8.48 1.59 -0.27
C TYR A 59 9.41 1.83 -1.46
N ASN A 60 9.66 0.79 -2.27
CA ASN A 60 10.50 0.88 -3.45
C ASN A 60 9.92 1.89 -4.46
N GLU A 61 8.62 1.80 -4.77
CA GLU A 61 7.94 2.77 -5.64
C GLU A 61 8.11 4.23 -5.15
N LEU A 62 7.94 4.47 -3.85
CA LEU A 62 8.08 5.81 -3.26
C LEU A 62 9.53 6.30 -3.23
N LYS A 63 10.48 5.38 -3.05
CA LYS A 63 11.92 5.66 -3.05
C LYS A 63 12.38 6.04 -4.45
N GLU A 64 12.03 5.23 -5.45
CA GLU A 64 12.30 5.48 -6.87
C GLU A 64 11.67 6.80 -7.33
N ALA A 65 10.44 7.10 -6.88
CA ALA A 65 9.76 8.34 -7.22
C ALA A 65 10.28 9.58 -6.47
N GLY A 66 11.17 9.42 -5.48
CA GLY A 66 11.67 10.50 -4.61
C GLY A 66 10.61 11.15 -3.71
N LYS A 67 9.46 10.50 -3.50
CA LYS A 67 8.29 11.04 -2.77
C LYS A 67 8.16 10.47 -1.35
N LEU A 68 9.15 9.73 -0.89
CA LEU A 68 9.13 9.03 0.39
C LEU A 68 8.97 9.98 1.58
N ASP A 69 9.75 11.06 1.64
CA ASP A 69 9.72 11.99 2.78
C ASP A 69 8.39 12.73 2.89
N ALA A 70 7.87 13.23 1.77
CA ALA A 70 6.55 13.87 1.72
C ALA A 70 5.44 12.89 2.13
N PHE A 71 5.53 11.61 1.72
CA PHE A 71 4.58 10.59 2.15
C PHE A 71 4.66 10.35 3.67
N MET A 72 5.86 10.30 4.22
CA MET A 72 6.10 10.11 5.66
C MET A 72 5.58 11.29 6.48
N GLU A 73 5.83 12.52 6.04
CA GLU A 73 5.34 13.74 6.68
C GLU A 73 3.80 13.79 6.70
N LYS A 74 3.16 13.49 5.57
CA LYS A 74 1.69 13.37 5.50
C LYS A 74 1.15 12.31 6.45
N ARG A 75 1.84 11.17 6.56
CA ARG A 75 1.48 10.10 7.50
C ARG A 75 1.61 10.54 8.95
N ARG A 76 2.68 11.24 9.31
CA ARG A 76 2.88 11.83 10.66
C ARG A 76 1.76 12.78 11.02
N ARG A 77 1.43 13.73 10.13
CA ARG A 77 0.31 14.66 10.35
C ARG A 77 -1.02 13.93 10.56
N LYS A 78 -1.32 12.94 9.73
CA LYS A 78 -2.54 12.13 9.88
C LYS A 78 -2.56 11.35 11.21
N ASN A 79 -1.43 10.83 11.66
CA ASN A 79 -1.34 10.12 12.93
C ASN A 79 -1.54 11.08 14.12
N ALA A 80 -0.86 12.23 14.13
CA ALA A 80 -1.07 13.26 15.16
C ALA A 80 -2.55 13.70 15.25
N SER A 81 -3.21 13.92 14.11
CA SER A 81 -4.65 14.24 14.08
C SER A 81 -5.54 13.10 14.56
N LYS A 82 -5.12 11.83 14.46
CA LYS A 82 -5.85 10.70 15.04
C LYS A 82 -5.64 10.66 16.55
N ASP A 83 -4.42 10.83 17.01
CA ASP A 83 -4.07 10.81 18.44
C ASP A 83 -4.80 11.93 19.18
N HIS A 84 -4.92 13.11 18.56
CA HIS A 84 -5.72 14.23 19.08
C HIS A 84 -7.20 13.88 19.34
N ARG A 85 -7.76 12.85 18.69
CA ARG A 85 -9.16 12.42 18.94
C ARG A 85 -9.32 11.70 20.28
N PHE A 86 -8.25 11.10 20.77
CA PHE A 86 -8.24 10.35 22.02
C PHE A 86 -7.63 11.17 23.16
N MET A 87 -7.23 12.41 22.90
CA MET A 87 -6.72 13.31 23.93
C MET A 87 -7.89 13.83 24.78
N PRO A 88 -7.88 13.61 26.10
CA PRO A 88 -8.92 14.10 26.98
C PRO A 88 -8.93 15.64 26.98
N TYR A 89 -10.12 16.23 26.84
CA TYR A 89 -10.31 17.69 26.78
C TYR A 89 -9.96 18.42 28.07
N ARG A 90 -10.03 17.73 29.22
CA ARG A 90 -9.58 18.22 30.51
C ARG A 90 -8.52 17.29 31.07
N ARG A 91 -7.46 17.87 31.63
CA ARG A 91 -6.54 17.12 32.48
C ARG A 91 -7.28 16.85 33.80
N SER A 92 -7.28 15.60 34.25
CA SER A 92 -7.79 15.24 35.57
C SER A 92 -6.91 15.90 36.63
N GLY A 93 -7.25 17.12 37.03
CA GLY A 93 -6.42 17.98 37.88
C GLY A 93 -6.84 19.45 37.82
N ASP A 94 -7.62 19.87 36.82
CA ASP A 94 -8.23 21.19 36.78
C ASP A 94 -9.64 21.15 37.43
N ALA A 95 -9.67 20.94 38.75
CA ALA A 95 -10.82 21.17 39.64
C ALA A 95 -10.30 21.42 41.05
#